data_AF-A0A1F6BGX5-F1
#
_entry.id   AF-A0A1F6BGX5-F1
#
_cell.length_a   1.000
_cell.length_b   1.000
_cell.length_c   1.000
_cell.angle_alpha   90.00
_cell.angle_beta   90.00
_cell.angle_gamma   90.00
#
_symmetry.space_group_name_H-M   'P 1'
#
loop_
_entity.id
_entity.type
_entity.pdbx_description
1 polymer ?
#
loop_
_entity_poly.entity_id
_entity_poly.type
_entity_poly.pdbx_seq_one_letter_code
_entity_poly.pdbx_strand_id
1 'polypeptide(L)'
;MQQSVDDELIKIQPKGVITIPKKFREALRISDNNIIRMKREKGKITIEPVRTLPYPVRSYTDEEIREFLELDKAETLSLKKQKLLK
;
A
#
# COMPACT_ATOMS: atom_id res chain seq x y z
N MET A 1 -6.67 3.29 19.26
CA MET A 1 -5.39 3.97 18.96
C MET A 1 -5.71 5.37 18.48
N GLN A 2 -5.32 6.39 19.24
CA GLN A 2 -5.63 7.78 18.92
C GLN A 2 -4.60 8.27 17.89
N GLN A 3 -5.02 8.41 16.64
CA GLN A 3 -4.18 9.04 15.61
C GLN A 3 -4.09 10.53 15.95
N SER A 4 -2.89 11.00 16.26
CA SER A 4 -2.59 12.42 16.39
C SER A 4 -2.83 13.08 15.03
N VAL A 5 -3.78 14.01 15.00
CA VAL A 5 -4.10 14.80 13.81
C VAL A 5 -3.13 15.98 13.78
N ASP A 6 -2.14 15.90 12.89
CA ASP A 6 -1.24 17.02 12.60
C ASP A 6 -1.90 17.91 11.54
N ASP A 7 -2.35 19.10 11.95
CA ASP A 7 -2.97 20.10 11.08
C ASP A 7 -2.01 21.28 10.85
N GLU A 8 -1.85 21.70 9.59
CA GLU A 8 -1.06 22.88 9.22
C GLU A 8 -1.81 23.69 8.15
N LEU A 9 -1.92 25.00 8.36
CA LEU A 9 -2.54 25.90 7.39
C LEU A 9 -1.51 26.28 6.32
N ILE A 10 -1.83 26.00 5.07
CA ILE A 10 -0.98 26.32 3.92
C ILE A 10 -1.72 27.23 2.95
N LYS A 11 -0.97 28.12 2.29
CA LYS A 11 -1.49 28.98 1.24
C LYS A 11 -1.32 28.30 -0.12
N ILE A 12 -2.39 28.28 -0.90
CA ILE A 12 -2.35 27.77 -2.27
C ILE A 12 -1.52 28.72 -3.14
N GLN A 13 -0.61 28.16 -3.92
CA GLN A 13 0.18 28.89 -4.89
C GLN A 13 -0.60 29.12 -6.21
N PRO A 14 -0.16 30.02 -7.10
CA PRO A 14 -0.78 30.20 -8.40
C PRO A 14 -0.98 28.88 -9.14
N LYS A 15 -2.04 28.81 -9.95
CA LYS A 15 -2.46 27.60 -10.69
C LYS A 15 -2.92 26.43 -9.81
N GLY A 16 -3.22 26.68 -8.53
CA GLY A 16 -3.75 25.64 -7.63
C GLY A 16 -2.67 24.68 -7.12
N VAL A 17 -1.40 25.09 -7.15
CA VAL A 17 -0.30 24.25 -6.66
C VAL A 17 -0.30 24.25 -5.12
N ILE A 18 -0.23 23.05 -4.55
CA ILE A 18 -0.17 22.84 -3.10
C ILE A 18 1.23 22.35 -2.76
N THR A 19 1.92 23.07 -1.86
CA THR A 19 3.22 22.62 -1.33
C THR A 19 2.98 21.78 -0.09
N ILE A 20 3.48 20.55 -0.11
CA ILE A 20 3.44 19.66 1.05
C ILE A 20 4.59 20.04 1.99
N PRO A 21 4.33 20.48 3.23
CA PRO A 21 5.39 20.85 4.17
C PRO A 21 6.33 19.66 4.45
N LYS A 22 7.57 19.97 4.83
CA LYS A 22 8.63 18.97 5.06
C LYS A 22 8.20 17.87 6.05
N LYS A 23 7.53 18.25 7.14
CA LYS A 23 7.04 17.31 8.17
C LYS A 23 6.12 16.23 7.59
N PHE A 24 5.14 16.63 6.76
CA PHE A 24 4.22 15.70 6.10
C PHE A 24 4.94 14.84 5.06
N ARG A 25 5.88 15.40 4.30
CA ARG A 25 6.66 14.63 3.31
C ARG A 25 7.47 13.51 3.98
N GLU A 26 8.13 13.79 5.09
CA GLU A 26 8.92 12.80 5.82
C GLU A 26 8.02 11.73 6.45
N ALA A 27 6.92 12.13 7.09
CA ALA A 27 5.97 11.21 7.72
C ALA A 27 5.32 10.26 6.69
N LEU A 28 4.94 10.78 5.52
CA LEU A 28 4.30 10.02 4.45
C LEU A 28 5.31 9.40 3.46
N ARG A 29 6.61 9.63 3.67
CA ARG A 29 7.71 9.22 2.78
C ARG A 29 7.48 9.62 1.32
N ILE A 30 7.00 10.84 1.11
CA ILE A 30 6.77 11.42 -0.21
C ILE A 30 8.07 12.07 -0.69
N SER A 31 8.63 11.53 -1.77
CA SER A 31 9.78 12.10 -2.50
C SER A 31 9.35 12.76 -3.80
N ASP A 32 10.30 13.43 -4.44
CA ASP A 32 10.13 13.95 -5.80
C ASP A 32 9.78 12.79 -6.76
N ASN A 33 8.97 13.07 -7.78
CA ASN A 33 8.40 12.11 -8.74
C ASN A 33 7.48 11.01 -8.17
N ASN A 34 7.08 11.06 -6.90
CA ASN A 34 6.04 10.14 -6.41
C ASN A 34 4.67 10.46 -7.04
N ILE A 35 3.96 9.40 -7.42
CA ILE A 35 2.57 9.48 -7.83
C ILE A 35 1.71 9.56 -6.57
N ILE A 36 0.81 10.54 -6.53
CA ILE A 36 -0.17 10.70 -5.48
C ILE A 36 -1.56 10.40 -6.03
N ARG A 37 -2.40 9.79 -5.20
CA ARG A 37 -3.82 9.61 -5.46
C ARG A 37 -4.58 10.73 -4.76
N MET A 38 -5.36 11.48 -5.52
CA MET A 38 -6.29 12.47 -4.98
C MET A 38 -7.71 11.91 -5.09
N LYS A 39 -8.42 11.85 -3.96
CA LYS A 39 -9.85 11.51 -3.91
C LYS A 39 -10.64 12.68 -3.37
N ARG A 40 -11.78 12.99 -3.98
CA ARG A 40 -12.71 13.99 -3.49
C ARG A 40 -13.89 13.31 -2.82
N GLU A 41 -14.08 13.56 -1.53
CA GLU A 41 -15.20 13.00 -0.77
C GLU A 41 -15.76 14.03 0.21
N LYS A 42 -17.09 14.23 0.22
CA LYS A 42 -17.80 15.05 1.22
C LYS A 42 -17.20 16.46 1.44
N GLY A 43 -16.78 17.12 0.36
CA GLY A 43 -16.18 18.46 0.42
C GLY A 43 -14.71 18.49 0.85
N LYS A 44 -14.08 17.33 1.03
CA LYS A 44 -12.66 17.18 1.36
C LYS A 44 -11.91 16.56 0.19
N ILE A 45 -10.62 16.85 0.12
CA ILE A 45 -9.67 16.17 -0.77
C ILE A 45 -8.75 15.36 0.14
N THR A 46 -8.74 14.04 -0.09
CA THR A 46 -7.79 13.13 0.55
C THR A 46 -6.65 12.85 -0.43
N ILE A 47 -5.42 13.05 0.03
CA ILE A 47 -4.20 12.81 -0.76
C ILE A 47 -3.48 11.62 -0.15
N GLU A 48 -3.26 10.57 -0.94
CA GLU A 48 -2.61 9.33 -0.50
C GLU A 48 -1.38 9.07 -1.38
N PRO A 49 -0.21 8.73 -0.81
CA PRO A 49 0.94 8.31 -1.61
C PRO A 49 0.63 6.96 -2.29
N VAL A 50 0.88 6.87 -3.59
CA VAL A 50 0.75 5.60 -4.34
C VAL A 50 2.12 4.96 -4.44
N ARG A 51 2.27 3.78 -3.84
CA ARG A 51 3.46 2.96 -4.04
C ARG A 51 3.29 2.18 -5.33
N THR A 52 4.05 2.55 -6.35
CA THR A 52 4.19 1.74 -7.55
C THR A 52 5.31 0.74 -7.34
N LEU A 53 5.04 -0.54 -7.63
CA LEU A 53 6.09 -1.54 -7.72
C LEU A 53 6.63 -1.52 -9.15
N PRO A 54 7.97 -1.58 -9.36
CA PRO A 54 8.56 -1.51 -10.70
C PRO A 54 8.28 -2.78 -11.53
N TYR A 55 7.67 -3.79 -10.93
CA TYR A 55 7.29 -5.04 -11.56
C TYR A 55 5.78 -5.25 -11.46
N PRO A 56 5.16 -5.94 -12.44
CA PRO A 56 3.76 -6.28 -12.38
C PRO A 56 3.51 -7.19 -11.18
N VAL A 57 2.59 -6.78 -10.32
CA VAL A 57 2.09 -7.61 -9.23
C VAL A 57 0.67 -8.05 -9.52
N ARG A 58 0.42 -9.33 -9.33
CA ARG A 58 -0.93 -9.90 -9.31
C ARG A 58 -1.45 -9.86 -7.88
N SER A 59 -2.72 -9.52 -7.72
CA SER A 59 -3.45 -9.77 -6.48
C SER A 59 -4.07 -11.16 -6.56
N TYR A 60 -3.92 -11.95 -5.50
CA TYR A 60 -4.55 -13.26 -5.40
C TYR A 60 -5.92 -13.12 -4.73
N THR A 61 -6.91 -13.87 -5.19
CA THR A 61 -8.19 -13.98 -4.49
C THR A 61 -8.07 -14.91 -3.28
N ASP A 62 -9.02 -14.80 -2.35
CA ASP A 62 -9.04 -15.67 -1.16
C ASP A 62 -9.17 -17.16 -1.55
N GLU A 63 -9.86 -17.45 -2.65
CA GLU A 63 -9.99 -18.80 -3.22
C GLU A 63 -8.64 -19.31 -3.73
N GLU A 64 -7.90 -18.50 -4.49
CA GLU A 64 -6.57 -18.87 -5.02
C GLU A 64 -5.56 -19.13 -3.91
N ILE A 65 -5.60 -18.30 -2.85
CA ILE A 65 -4.76 -18.49 -1.67
C ILE A 65 -5.11 -19.82 -0.99
N ARG A 66 -6.41 -20.15 -0.87
CA ARG A 66 -6.86 -21.40 -0.26
C ARG A 66 -6.41 -22.61 -1.05
N GLU A 67 -6.58 -22.59 -2.37
CA GLU A 67 -6.14 -23.68 -3.26
C GLU A 67 -4.63 -23.91 -3.14
N PHE A 68 -3.84 -22.82 -3.12
CA PHE A 68 -2.39 -22.90 -2.96
C PHE A 68 -1.99 -23.57 -1.63
N LEU A 69 -2.64 -23.18 -0.52
CA LEU A 69 -2.34 -23.75 0.80
C LEU A 69 -2.74 -25.23 0.93
N GLU A 70 -3.84 -25.64 0.30
CA GLU A 70 -4.25 -27.06 0.32
C GLU A 70 -3.32 -27.94 -0.52
N LEU A 71 -2.87 -27.44 -1.68
CA LEU A 71 -1.86 -28.12 -2.49
C LEU A 71 -0.55 -28.29 -1.72
N ASP A 72 -0.06 -27.23 -1.07
CA ASP A 72 1.17 -27.26 -0.26
C ASP A 72 1.08 -28.27 0.90
N LYS A 73 -0.06 -28.34 1.59
CA LYS A 73 -0.30 -29.37 2.63
C LYS A 73 -0.26 -30.78 2.06
N ALA A 74 -0.94 -31.01 0.94
CA ALA A 74 -0.99 -32.33 0.31
C ALA A 74 0.40 -32.80 -0.14
N GLU A 75 1.18 -31.89 -0.74
CA GLU A 75 2.55 -32.15 -1.16
C GLU A 75 3.46 -32.44 0.04
N THR A 76 3.37 -31.64 1.10
CA THR A 76 4.11 -31.86 2.35
C THR A 76 3.85 -33.25 2.93
N LEU A 77 2.58 -33.68 2.96
CA LEU A 77 2.22 -35.02 3.44
C LEU A 77 2.81 -36.13 2.56
N SER A 78 2.81 -35.94 1.24
CA SER A 78 3.41 -36.88 0.28
C SER A 78 4.93 -37.00 0.49
N LEU A 79 5.62 -35.87 0.62
CA LEU A 79 7.08 -35.82 0.80
C LEU A 79 7.52 -36.42 2.14
N LYS A 80 6.73 -36.22 3.21
CA LYS A 80 6.95 -36.89 4.51
C LYS A 80 6.81 -38.40 4.41
N LYS A 81 5.80 -38.89 3.68
CA LYS A 81 5.64 -40.34 3.42
C LYS A 81 6.83 -40.91 2.66
N GLN A 82 7.39 -40.15 1.71
CA GLN A 82 8.58 -40.51 0.94
C GLN A 82 9.89 -40.30 1.70
N LYS A 83 9.87 -39.82 2.96
CA LYS A 83 11.04 -39.46 3.78
C LYS A 83 11.98 -38.42 3.16
N LEU A 84 11.46 -37.64 2.20
CA LEU A 84 12.18 -36.52 1.57
C LEU A 84 12.04 -35.22 2.39
N LEU A 85 11.07 -35.18 3.30
CA LEU A 85 10.86 -34.12 4.28
C LEU A 85 10.79 -34.73 5.70
N LYS A 86 11.31 -34.02 6.70
CA LYS A 86 11.24 -34.42 8.13
C LYS A 86 9.89 -34.07 8.77
#